data_AF-A0A9E2Y5C4-F1
#
_entry.id   AF-A0A9E2Y5C4-F1
#
_cell.length_a   1.000
_cell.length_b   1.000
_cell.length_c   1.000
_cell.angle_alpha   90.00
_cell.angle_beta   90.00
_cell.angle_gamma   90.00
#
_symmetry.space_group_name_H-M   'P 1'
#
loop_
_entity.id
_entity.type
_entity.pdbx_description
1 polymer ?
#
loop_
_entity_poly.entity_id
_entity_poly.type
_entity_poly.pdbx_seq_one_letter_code
_entity_poly.pdbx_strand_id
1 'polypeptide(L)'
;MKSEPTTESAPTLALAEPASPPQIDYESVRAARLFRAALRDALDVALETLLKKIALDVLARELQIAPADVAALVARAVEEFGSQRILSVRVNPRDVDVVANLGLEPVADDALQPGDMRIELQIGTIDRTLETRVEAALDACIA
;
A
#
# COMPACT_ATOMS: atom_id res chain seq x y z
N MET A 1 36.53 89.30 35.97
CA MET A 1 36.38 88.99 34.54
C MET A 1 37.53 88.07 34.11
N LYS A 2 37.24 86.79 33.97
CA LYS A 2 38.00 85.82 33.16
C LYS A 2 37.01 84.69 32.87
N SER A 3 36.58 84.65 31.62
CA SER A 3 35.63 83.69 31.07
C SER A 3 36.39 82.57 30.36
N GLU A 4 35.68 81.47 30.14
CA GLU A 4 35.94 80.31 29.27
C GLU A 4 36.57 79.05 29.91
N PRO A 5 36.28 77.84 29.39
CA PRO A 5 35.22 77.44 28.46
C PRO A 5 34.32 76.30 29.00
N THR A 6 33.06 76.32 28.58
CA THR A 6 32.09 75.24 28.74
C THR A 6 32.55 74.04 27.92
N THR A 7 32.85 72.93 28.58
CA THR A 7 33.15 71.65 27.94
C THR A 7 31.85 71.08 27.36
N GLU A 8 31.67 71.22 26.06
CA GLU A 8 30.59 70.60 25.30
C GLU A 8 30.90 69.09 25.18
N SER A 9 30.20 68.28 25.98
CA SER A 9 30.33 66.82 25.99
C SER A 9 29.68 66.27 24.72
N ALA A 10 30.48 65.85 23.76
CA ALA A 10 30.00 65.12 22.58
C ALA A 10 29.26 63.83 23.00
N PRO A 11 28.16 63.46 22.31
CA PRO A 11 27.48 62.21 22.58
C PRO A 11 28.38 61.05 22.14
N THR A 12 28.75 60.19 23.09
CA THR A 12 29.39 58.91 22.79
C THR A 12 28.41 58.08 21.94
N LEU A 13 28.70 57.96 20.65
CA LEU A 13 28.08 56.96 19.79
C LEU A 13 28.43 55.58 20.33
N ALA A 14 27.52 55.00 21.12
CA ALA A 14 27.60 53.60 21.50
C ALA A 14 27.54 52.78 20.20
N LEU A 15 28.67 52.15 19.87
CA LEU A 15 28.74 51.12 18.84
C LEU A 15 27.72 50.05 19.21
N ALA A 16 26.63 49.98 18.45
CA ALA A 16 25.68 48.89 18.56
C ALA A 16 26.44 47.58 18.35
N GLU A 17 26.40 46.69 19.35
CA GLU A 17 26.96 45.35 19.23
C GLU A 17 26.38 44.68 17.98
N PRO A 18 27.23 44.03 17.16
CA PRO A 18 26.73 43.31 16.00
C PRO A 18 25.73 42.26 16.48
N ALA A 19 24.49 42.36 16.02
CA ALA A 19 23.46 41.36 16.29
C ALA A 19 24.02 39.98 15.92
N SER A 20 24.08 39.08 16.90
CA SER A 20 24.54 37.72 16.68
C SER A 20 23.72 37.08 15.56
N PRO A 21 24.34 36.36 14.62
CA PRO A 21 23.59 35.70 13.55
C PRO A 21 22.55 34.77 14.16
N PRO A 22 21.36 34.64 13.53
CA PRO A 22 20.30 33.78 14.03
C PRO A 22 20.86 32.36 14.20
N GLN A 23 20.85 31.87 15.42
CA GLN A 23 21.25 30.50 15.73
C GLN A 23 20.17 29.57 15.18
N ILE A 24 20.45 28.95 14.03
CA ILE A 24 19.56 27.94 13.46
C ILE A 24 19.60 26.72 14.39
N ASP A 25 18.45 26.38 14.97
CA ASP A 25 18.29 25.14 15.74
C ASP A 25 18.24 23.95 14.77
N TYR A 26 19.43 23.38 14.53
CA TYR A 26 19.62 22.23 13.67
C TYR A 26 18.89 20.97 14.18
N GLU A 27 18.64 20.84 15.49
CA GLU A 27 17.90 19.70 16.02
C GLU A 27 16.43 19.78 15.65
N SER A 28 15.81 20.95 15.81
CA SER A 28 14.43 21.19 15.37
C SER A 28 14.26 20.98 13.87
N VAL A 29 15.21 21.46 13.05
CA VAL A 29 15.19 21.23 11.59
C VAL A 29 15.31 19.75 11.25
N ARG A 30 16.17 19.01 11.96
CA ARG A 30 16.32 17.56 11.77
C ARG A 30 15.06 16.81 12.20
N ALA A 31 14.48 17.15 13.35
CA ALA A 31 13.25 16.55 13.85
C ALA A 31 12.08 16.78 12.87
N ALA A 32 11.94 18.00 12.34
CA ALA A 32 10.92 18.32 11.34
C ALA A 32 11.10 17.49 10.04
N ARG A 33 12.34 17.27 9.59
CA ARG A 33 12.61 16.43 8.41
C ARG A 33 12.26 14.96 8.65
N LEU A 34 12.62 14.42 9.81
CA LEU A 34 12.30 13.04 10.19
C LEU A 34 10.80 12.84 10.34
N PHE A 35 10.10 13.77 10.99
CA PHE A 35 8.65 13.75 11.09
C PHE A 35 7.98 13.79 9.71
N ARG A 36 8.46 14.64 8.80
CA ARG A 36 7.94 14.71 7.43
C ARG A 36 8.16 13.41 6.67
N ALA A 37 9.31 12.76 6.83
CA ALA A 37 9.59 11.47 6.21
C ALA A 37 8.65 10.39 6.76
N ALA A 38 8.54 10.27 8.09
CA ALA A 38 7.64 9.32 8.73
C ALA A 38 6.16 9.54 8.34
N LEU A 39 5.72 10.79 8.23
CA LEU A 39 4.37 11.12 7.78
C LEU A 39 4.13 10.70 6.33
N ARG A 40 5.13 10.89 5.47
CA ARG A 40 5.05 10.45 4.07
C ARG A 40 4.92 8.93 4.00
N ASP A 41 5.79 8.20 4.70
CA ASP A 41 5.77 6.74 4.70
C ASP A 41 4.42 6.21 5.24
N ALA A 42 3.90 6.82 6.30
CA ALA A 42 2.59 6.47 6.84
C ALA A 42 1.44 6.77 5.87
N LEU A 43 1.53 7.88 5.13
CA LEU A 43 0.53 8.25 4.13
C LEU A 43 0.56 7.30 2.93
N ASP A 44 1.74 6.91 2.47
CA ASP A 44 1.92 5.98 1.35
C ASP A 44 1.27 4.62 1.70
N VAL A 45 1.53 4.08 2.89
CA VAL A 45 0.87 2.84 3.38
C VAL A 45 -0.64 2.99 3.51
N ALA A 46 -1.12 4.12 4.04
CA ALA A 46 -2.55 4.37 4.19
C ALA A 46 -3.25 4.49 2.82
N LEU A 47 -2.59 5.11 1.85
CA LEU A 47 -3.09 5.26 0.49
C LEU A 47 -3.20 3.91 -0.21
N GLU A 48 -2.16 3.08 -0.15
CA GLU A 48 -2.19 1.71 -0.69
C GLU A 48 -3.34 0.90 -0.09
N THR A 49 -3.51 0.95 1.23
CA THR A 49 -4.60 0.25 1.93
C THR A 49 -5.98 0.74 1.48
N LEU A 50 -6.16 2.05 1.33
CA LEU A 50 -7.43 2.64 0.90
C LEU A 50 -7.75 2.28 -0.55
N LEU A 51 -6.76 2.34 -1.44
CA LEU A 51 -6.91 1.98 -2.84
C LEU A 51 -7.26 0.49 -2.99
N LYS A 52 -6.57 -0.40 -2.25
CA LYS A 52 -6.90 -1.84 -2.17
C LYS A 52 -8.36 -2.03 -1.78
N LYS A 53 -8.81 -1.36 -0.72
CA LYS A 53 -10.20 -1.47 -0.24
C LYS A 53 -11.22 -0.98 -1.29
N ILE A 54 -10.99 0.17 -1.89
CA ILE A 54 -11.88 0.72 -2.93
C ILE A 54 -11.94 -0.22 -4.14
N ALA A 55 -10.80 -0.75 -4.58
CA ALA A 55 -10.73 -1.70 -5.68
C ALA A 55 -11.54 -2.97 -5.37
N LEU A 56 -11.42 -3.52 -4.16
CA LEU A 56 -12.19 -4.68 -3.72
C LEU A 56 -13.69 -4.40 -3.66
N ASP A 57 -14.09 -3.25 -3.11
CA ASP A 57 -15.51 -2.87 -3.03
C ASP A 57 -16.14 -2.73 -4.42
N VAL A 58 -15.42 -2.10 -5.36
CA VAL A 58 -15.86 -1.97 -6.76
C VAL A 58 -15.95 -3.34 -7.43
N LEU A 59 -14.91 -4.16 -7.32
CA LEU A 59 -14.89 -5.48 -7.95
C LEU A 59 -15.95 -6.42 -7.36
N ALA A 60 -16.15 -6.42 -6.05
CA ALA A 60 -17.20 -7.20 -5.40
C ALA A 60 -18.59 -6.81 -5.93
N ARG A 61 -18.83 -5.51 -6.14
CA ARG A 61 -20.08 -5.02 -6.76
C ARG A 61 -20.21 -5.47 -8.20
N GLU A 62 -19.16 -5.33 -9.01
CA GLU A 62 -19.21 -5.74 -10.43
C GLU A 62 -19.39 -7.25 -10.57
N LEU A 63 -18.80 -8.05 -9.68
CA LEU A 63 -18.96 -9.52 -9.66
C LEU A 63 -20.38 -9.97 -9.30
N GLN A 64 -21.19 -9.13 -8.66
CA GLN A 64 -22.62 -9.40 -8.49
C GLN A 64 -23.40 -9.24 -9.81
N ILE A 65 -22.91 -8.40 -10.72
CA ILE A 65 -23.54 -8.10 -12.02
C ILE A 65 -23.06 -9.07 -13.10
N ALA A 66 -21.74 -9.32 -13.13
CA ALA A 66 -21.08 -10.23 -14.06
C ALA A 66 -20.15 -11.15 -13.26
N PRO A 67 -20.58 -12.39 -12.93
CA PRO A 67 -19.77 -13.33 -12.16
C PRO A 67 -18.43 -13.61 -12.83
N ALA A 68 -17.40 -13.88 -12.01
CA ALA A 68 -16.09 -14.25 -12.53
C ALA A 68 -16.18 -15.55 -13.35
N ASP A 69 -15.43 -15.61 -14.45
CA ASP A 69 -15.26 -16.86 -15.20
C ASP A 69 -14.25 -17.77 -14.46
N VAL A 70 -14.78 -18.51 -13.48
CA VAL A 70 -14.00 -19.43 -12.66
C VAL A 70 -13.38 -20.54 -13.51
N ALA A 71 -14.06 -20.99 -14.56
CA ALA A 71 -13.50 -21.98 -15.47
C ALA A 71 -12.21 -21.46 -16.13
N ALA A 72 -12.24 -20.24 -16.66
CA ALA A 72 -11.06 -19.64 -17.28
C ALA A 72 -9.94 -19.35 -16.27
N LEU A 73 -10.28 -19.03 -15.01
CA LEU A 73 -9.28 -18.83 -13.96
C LEU A 73 -8.59 -20.15 -13.59
N VAL A 74 -9.38 -21.21 -13.36
CA VAL A 74 -8.85 -22.55 -13.05
C VAL A 74 -8.05 -23.09 -14.23
N ALA A 75 -8.56 -23.00 -15.46
CA ALA A 75 -7.84 -23.47 -16.64
C ALA A 75 -6.47 -22.80 -16.79
N ARG A 76 -6.39 -21.47 -16.60
CA ARG A 76 -5.11 -20.74 -16.62
C ARG A 76 -4.17 -21.19 -15.52
N ALA A 77 -4.66 -21.41 -14.31
CA ALA A 77 -3.82 -21.92 -13.23
C ALA A 77 -3.33 -23.34 -13.51
N VAL A 78 -4.19 -24.22 -14.03
CA VAL A 78 -3.78 -25.58 -14.43
C VAL A 78 -2.74 -25.53 -15.54
N GLU A 79 -2.85 -24.61 -16.51
CA GLU A 79 -1.85 -24.42 -17.55
C GLU A 79 -0.52 -23.91 -16.98
N GLU A 80 -0.57 -22.89 -16.10
CA GLU A 80 0.60 -22.29 -15.45
C GLU A 80 1.37 -23.31 -14.59
N PHE A 81 0.64 -24.20 -13.90
CA PHE A 81 1.20 -25.14 -12.93
C PHE A 81 1.12 -26.62 -13.37
N GLY A 82 0.81 -26.90 -14.63
CA GLY A 82 0.53 -28.26 -15.12
C GLY A 82 1.71 -29.23 -15.07
N SER A 83 2.92 -28.73 -14.86
CA SER A 83 4.10 -29.55 -14.57
C SER A 83 4.12 -30.10 -13.13
N GLN A 84 3.30 -29.55 -12.24
CA GLN A 84 3.19 -29.93 -10.84
C GLN A 84 1.96 -30.81 -10.64
N ARG A 85 2.07 -31.78 -9.73
CA ARG A 85 0.93 -32.64 -9.37
C ARG A 85 -0.07 -31.85 -8.52
N ILE A 86 -1.26 -31.62 -9.08
CA ILE A 86 -2.42 -31.08 -8.37
C ILE A 86 -2.95 -32.15 -7.40
N LEU A 87 -3.10 -31.78 -6.13
CA LEU A 87 -3.65 -32.64 -5.08
C LEU A 87 -5.13 -32.38 -4.86
N SER A 88 -5.53 -31.11 -4.82
CA SER A 88 -6.93 -30.72 -4.67
C SER A 88 -7.17 -29.32 -5.22
N VAL A 89 -8.40 -29.06 -5.66
CA VAL A 89 -8.87 -27.73 -6.07
C VAL A 89 -10.07 -27.39 -5.21
N ARG A 90 -9.96 -26.38 -4.35
CA ARG A 90 -11.05 -25.91 -3.49
C ARG A 90 -11.69 -24.68 -4.11
N VAL A 91 -13.02 -24.67 -4.18
CA VAL A 91 -13.82 -23.56 -4.72
C VAL A 91 -15.11 -23.38 -3.93
N ASN A 92 -15.78 -22.24 -4.11
CA ASN A 92 -17.11 -22.03 -3.57
C ASN A 92 -18.09 -23.10 -4.09
N PRO A 93 -19.07 -23.57 -3.28
CA PRO A 93 -20.08 -24.54 -3.72
C PRO A 93 -20.81 -24.19 -5.01
N ARG A 94 -20.99 -22.89 -5.31
CA ARG A 94 -21.64 -22.42 -6.56
C ARG A 94 -20.81 -22.68 -7.80
N ASP A 95 -19.50 -22.80 -7.66
CA ASP A 95 -18.56 -22.92 -8.77
C ASP A 95 -18.09 -24.37 -8.99
N VAL A 96 -18.50 -25.30 -8.12
CA VAL A 96 -18.11 -26.72 -8.15
C VAL A 96 -18.41 -27.36 -9.50
N ASP A 97 -19.64 -27.20 -10.01
CA ASP A 97 -20.05 -27.82 -11.28
C ASP A 97 -19.25 -27.26 -12.46
N VAL A 98 -18.97 -25.95 -12.43
CA VAL A 98 -18.19 -25.26 -13.46
C VAL A 98 -16.77 -25.82 -13.53
N VAL A 99 -16.15 -26.07 -12.37
CA VAL A 99 -14.79 -26.63 -12.28
C VAL A 99 -14.76 -28.11 -12.57
N ALA A 100 -15.77 -28.88 -12.14
CA ALA A 100 -15.86 -30.31 -12.44
C ALA A 100 -15.92 -30.58 -13.96
N ASN A 101 -16.56 -29.69 -14.72
CA ASN A 101 -16.60 -29.77 -16.19
C ASN A 101 -15.24 -29.60 -16.87
N LEU A 102 -14.20 -29.14 -16.16
CA LEU A 102 -12.82 -29.09 -16.66
C LEU A 102 -12.07 -30.42 -16.48
N GLY A 103 -12.73 -31.46 -15.96
CA GLY A 103 -12.12 -32.77 -15.69
C GLY A 103 -11.31 -32.83 -14.40
N LEU A 104 -11.58 -31.89 -13.48
CA LEU A 104 -10.98 -31.85 -12.14
C LEU A 104 -11.98 -32.39 -11.11
N GLU A 105 -11.47 -32.79 -9.94
CA GLU A 105 -12.29 -33.16 -8.78
C GLU A 105 -12.26 -32.01 -7.74
N PRO A 106 -13.16 -31.00 -7.87
CA PRO A 106 -13.19 -29.89 -6.94
C PRO A 106 -13.78 -30.27 -5.58
N VAL A 107 -13.27 -29.64 -4.53
CA VAL A 107 -13.79 -29.70 -3.16
C VAL A 107 -14.53 -28.40 -2.87
N ALA A 108 -15.78 -28.51 -2.45
CA ALA A 108 -16.56 -27.36 -2.02
C ALA A 108 -16.00 -26.79 -0.70
N ASP A 109 -15.80 -25.48 -0.64
CA ASP A 109 -15.34 -24.75 0.54
C ASP A 109 -16.23 -23.51 0.77
N ASP A 110 -17.05 -23.54 1.83
CA ASP A 110 -17.97 -22.46 2.19
C ASP A 110 -17.27 -21.19 2.68
N ALA A 111 -15.98 -21.28 3.03
CA ALA A 111 -15.20 -20.12 3.44
C ALA A 111 -14.76 -19.25 2.24
N LEU A 112 -14.77 -19.79 1.03
CA LEU A 112 -14.41 -19.10 -0.20
C LEU A 112 -15.60 -18.30 -0.76
N GLN A 113 -15.35 -17.11 -1.30
CA GLN A 113 -16.39 -16.37 -2.02
C GLN A 113 -16.57 -16.93 -3.44
N PRO A 114 -17.74 -16.77 -4.09
CA PRO A 114 -17.89 -17.10 -5.49
C PRO A 114 -16.84 -16.39 -6.35
N GLY A 115 -16.13 -17.14 -7.19
CA GLY A 115 -14.99 -16.59 -7.94
C GLY A 115 -13.62 -16.83 -7.32
N ASP A 116 -13.55 -17.29 -6.07
CA ASP A 116 -12.30 -17.65 -5.39
C ASP A 116 -11.93 -19.12 -5.66
N MET A 117 -10.63 -19.38 -5.71
CA MET A 117 -10.11 -20.75 -5.77
C MET A 117 -8.81 -20.88 -4.99
N ARG A 118 -8.60 -22.08 -4.45
CA ARG A 118 -7.34 -22.49 -3.84
C ARG A 118 -6.91 -23.82 -4.42
N ILE A 119 -5.68 -23.90 -4.89
CA ILE A 119 -5.13 -25.12 -5.51
C ILE A 119 -4.02 -25.65 -4.60
N GLU A 120 -4.20 -26.86 -4.10
CA GLU A 120 -3.16 -27.58 -3.37
C GLU A 120 -2.32 -28.36 -4.37
N LEU A 121 -1.02 -28.08 -4.37
CA LEU A 121 -0.01 -28.77 -5.18
C LEU A 121 0.89 -29.59 -4.26
N GLN A 122 1.62 -30.55 -4.83
CA GLN A 122 2.57 -31.35 -4.05
C GLN A 122 3.63 -30.51 -3.30
N ILE A 123 4.02 -29.37 -3.87
CA ILE A 123 5.10 -28.53 -3.33
C ILE A 123 4.59 -27.29 -2.59
N GLY A 124 3.27 -27.08 -2.50
CA GLY A 124 2.73 -25.87 -1.88
C GLY A 124 1.25 -25.64 -2.17
N THR A 125 0.80 -24.42 -1.88
CA THR A 125 -0.59 -24.01 -2.08
C THR A 125 -0.61 -22.72 -2.85
N ILE A 126 -1.49 -22.66 -3.85
CA ILE A 126 -1.78 -21.45 -4.60
C ILE A 126 -3.10 -20.91 -4.10
N ASP A 127 -3.08 -19.69 -3.59
CA ASP A 127 -4.28 -18.96 -3.21
C ASP A 127 -4.61 -17.94 -4.31
N ARG A 128 -5.81 -18.03 -4.88
CA ARG A 128 -6.31 -17.11 -5.92
C ARG A 128 -7.68 -16.58 -5.52
N THR A 129 -7.78 -16.09 -4.29
CA THR A 129 -8.91 -15.26 -3.88
C THR A 129 -8.97 -13.95 -4.67
N LEU A 130 -10.11 -13.28 -4.69
CA LEU A 130 -10.23 -11.94 -5.25
C LEU A 130 -9.21 -10.98 -4.62
N GLU A 131 -9.00 -11.06 -3.30
CA GLU A 131 -8.03 -10.25 -2.57
C GLU A 131 -6.61 -10.44 -3.09
N THR A 132 -6.13 -11.69 -3.17
CA THR A 132 -4.77 -11.97 -3.69
C THR A 132 -4.59 -11.56 -5.15
N ARG A 133 -5.63 -11.66 -5.98
CA ARG A 133 -5.59 -11.22 -7.38
C ARG A 133 -5.54 -9.70 -7.51
N VAL A 134 -6.28 -8.97 -6.67
CA VAL A 134 -6.25 -7.50 -6.63
C VAL A 134 -4.90 -7.01 -6.13
N GLU A 135 -4.36 -7.64 -5.09
CA GLU A 135 -3.03 -7.32 -4.59
C GLU A 135 -1.96 -7.50 -5.66
N ALA A 136 -1.93 -8.66 -6.34
CA ALA A 136 -0.98 -8.89 -7.43
C ALA A 136 -1.13 -7.88 -8.59
N ALA A 137 -2.36 -7.46 -8.92
CA ALA A 137 -2.59 -6.46 -9.95
C ALA A 137 -2.10 -5.07 -9.54
N LEU A 138 -2.30 -4.68 -8.27
CA LEU A 138 -1.84 -3.40 -7.75
C LEU A 138 -0.31 -3.37 -7.62
N ASP A 139 0.32 -4.45 -7.16
CA ASP A 139 1.77 -4.57 -7.10
C ASP A 139 2.40 -4.43 -8.51
N ALA A 140 1.75 -5.00 -9.54
CA ALA A 140 2.18 -4.85 -10.92
C ALA A 140 2.05 -3.41 -11.47
N CYS A 141 1.21 -2.56 -10.87
CA CYS A 141 1.08 -1.15 -11.25
C CYS A 141 2.11 -0.25 -10.55
N ILE A 142 2.73 -0.71 -9.46
CA ILE A 142 3.71 0.05 -8.67
C ILE A 142 5.15 -0.24 -9.15
N ALA A 143 5.38 -1.34 -9.88
CA ALA A 143 6.65 -1.72 -10.49
C ALA A 143 6.97 -0.95 -11.80
#